data_AF-A0A556MWU7-F1
#
_entry.id   AF-A0A556MWU7-F1
#
_cell.length_a   1.000
_cell.length_b   1.000
_cell.length_c   1.000
_cell.angle_alpha   90.00
_cell.angle_beta   90.00
_cell.angle_gamma   90.00
#
_symmetry.space_group_name_H-M   'P 1'
#
loop_
_entity.id
_entity.type
_entity.pdbx_description
1 polymer ?
#
loop_
_entity_poly.entity_id
_entity_poly.type
_entity_poly.pdbx_seq_one_letter_code
_entity_poly.pdbx_strand_id
1 'polypeptide(L)'
;MSTPFKPLSEQITNKMIADLKAGTSIFQRPNNSLNSALPFNLESGHRYAGPSALILLMQKRDDPRWGTSNQANRNHTAVVRGATGTLIQFMSNYEYQKMVDGAGEPVLKENGKQRTERVKLDEPKQVDAWLFNGEQMRNIPKWEKEPYILSPAERAQLILDNSKVLIEHGGDDMFYDRQLDAIIIPEQEQFASPEQYYAEALHQLAHRVNAQEALDRPQIGNDPGGMVSEELRTNLASLLMSKELNLPYDLNDHVGYVQSWSLLMKQDPAELFKAASDAQQIVDKILGYEQQIEEKQETEQDEQVEQGQANEAGKVADSKIDTPKVDPTKLYEGEVIPHNGTEFKVIKAQKNNVYQMQDLGSERKFKMSSKDELFGLLLEARNNSQEVGIGRGAAAAEEAAYHETEAVEQYLDEQFQIER
;
A
#
# COMPACT_ATOMS: atom_id res chain seq x y z
N MET A 1 -32.09 -22.95 22.14
CA MET A 1 -30.63 -22.70 22.24
C MET A 1 -30.21 -22.09 20.92
N SER A 2 -29.99 -20.78 20.86
CA SER A 2 -29.40 -20.15 19.67
C SER A 2 -27.98 -20.68 19.53
N THR A 3 -27.61 -21.20 18.36
CA THR A 3 -26.23 -21.60 18.07
C THR A 3 -25.34 -20.38 18.29
N PRO A 4 -24.28 -20.46 19.11
CA PRO A 4 -23.40 -19.31 19.33
C PRO A 4 -22.83 -18.86 17.98
N PHE A 5 -22.87 -17.55 17.73
CA PHE A 5 -22.32 -16.97 16.50
C PHE A 5 -20.81 -17.21 16.50
N LYS A 6 -20.32 -17.90 15.46
CA LYS A 6 -18.90 -18.23 15.33
C LYS A 6 -18.09 -16.94 15.11
N PRO A 7 -16.89 -16.79 15.70
CA PRO A 7 -15.99 -15.68 15.38
C PRO A 7 -15.72 -15.58 13.86
N LEU A 8 -15.44 -14.37 13.35
CA LEU A 8 -15.17 -14.18 11.92
C LEU A 8 -14.00 -15.05 11.46
N SER A 9 -12.93 -15.15 12.25
CA SER A 9 -11.79 -16.03 11.97
C SER A 9 -12.22 -17.48 11.74
N GLU A 10 -13.07 -18.03 12.61
CA GLU A 10 -13.57 -19.39 12.45
C GLU A 10 -14.46 -19.55 11.20
N GLN A 11 -15.29 -18.55 10.87
CA GLN A 11 -16.13 -18.58 9.66
C GLN A 11 -15.27 -18.59 8.39
N ILE A 12 -14.30 -17.68 8.31
CA ILE A 12 -13.40 -17.54 7.16
C ILE A 12 -12.49 -18.75 7.03
N THR A 13 -11.92 -19.23 8.14
CA THR A 13 -11.09 -20.43 8.14
C THR A 13 -11.85 -21.68 7.72
N ASN A 14 -13.08 -21.88 8.21
CA ASN A 14 -13.94 -22.99 7.76
C ASN A 14 -14.24 -22.90 6.25
N LYS A 15 -14.48 -21.69 5.73
CA LYS A 15 -14.65 -21.46 4.30
C LYS A 15 -13.37 -21.79 3.52
N MET A 16 -12.20 -21.36 3.99
CA MET A 16 -10.92 -21.67 3.35
C MET A 16 -10.70 -23.19 3.27
N ILE A 17 -10.91 -23.92 4.37
CA ILE A 17 -10.80 -25.39 4.40
C ILE A 17 -11.77 -26.05 3.40
N ALA A 18 -13.01 -25.56 3.32
CA ALA A 18 -14.00 -26.08 2.38
C ALA A 18 -13.57 -25.84 0.93
N ASP A 19 -13.12 -24.63 0.61
CA ASP A 19 -12.68 -24.26 -0.73
C ASP A 19 -11.41 -25.05 -1.13
N LEU A 20 -10.46 -25.25 -0.20
CA LEU A 20 -9.25 -26.07 -0.39
C LEU A 20 -9.58 -27.51 -0.76
N LYS A 21 -10.51 -28.13 -0.03
CA LYS A 21 -10.98 -29.49 -0.31
C LYS A 21 -11.71 -29.61 -1.65
N ALA A 22 -12.41 -28.55 -2.04
CA ALA A 22 -13.13 -28.48 -3.30
C ALA A 22 -12.21 -28.15 -4.50
N GLY A 23 -10.92 -27.84 -4.28
CA GLY A 23 -10.01 -27.41 -5.34
C GLY A 23 -10.37 -26.02 -5.89
N THR A 24 -11.04 -25.19 -5.09
CA THR A 24 -11.51 -23.86 -5.51
C THR A 24 -10.95 -22.73 -4.66
N SER A 25 -10.02 -23.00 -3.76
CA SER A 25 -9.43 -21.96 -2.90
C SER A 25 -8.76 -20.85 -3.70
N ILE A 26 -8.47 -19.73 -3.05
CA ILE A 26 -7.71 -18.64 -3.67
C ILE A 26 -6.31 -19.08 -4.10
N PHE A 27 -5.79 -20.19 -3.60
CA PHE A 27 -4.52 -20.76 -4.05
C PHE A 27 -4.67 -21.65 -5.29
N GLN A 28 -5.87 -22.17 -5.56
CA GLN A 28 -6.11 -23.17 -6.62
C GLN A 28 -6.92 -22.59 -7.78
N ARG A 29 -7.10 -21.26 -7.83
CA ARG A 29 -7.90 -20.62 -8.88
C ARG A 29 -7.09 -20.60 -10.19
N PRO A 30 -7.59 -21.20 -11.29
CA PRO A 30 -6.83 -21.38 -12.53
C PRO A 30 -6.43 -20.08 -13.23
N ASN A 31 -7.10 -18.96 -12.95
CA ASN A 31 -6.86 -17.65 -13.59
C ASN A 31 -6.43 -16.59 -12.56
N ASN A 32 -5.62 -16.97 -11.56
CA ASN A 32 -5.23 -16.02 -10.51
C ASN A 32 -4.47 -14.78 -11.01
N SER A 33 -3.90 -14.83 -12.22
CA SER A 33 -2.93 -13.86 -12.75
C SER A 33 -3.41 -12.98 -13.90
N LEU A 34 -4.69 -13.01 -14.30
CA LEU A 34 -5.18 -12.14 -15.40
C LEU A 34 -5.95 -10.94 -14.84
N ASN A 35 -5.41 -9.73 -15.09
CA ASN A 35 -6.01 -8.43 -14.73
C ASN A 35 -6.35 -8.26 -13.25
N SER A 36 -5.51 -8.75 -12.33
CA SER A 36 -5.78 -8.59 -10.91
C SER A 36 -4.95 -7.47 -10.30
N ALA A 37 -5.58 -6.70 -9.41
CA ALA A 37 -4.91 -5.89 -8.40
C ALA A 37 -5.32 -6.44 -7.02
N LEU A 38 -4.54 -6.11 -5.99
CA LEU A 38 -4.98 -6.35 -4.63
C LEU A 38 -6.23 -5.53 -4.32
N PRO A 39 -7.14 -6.01 -3.46
CA PRO A 39 -8.32 -5.26 -3.05
C PRO A 39 -7.92 -3.88 -2.50
N PHE A 40 -8.55 -2.81 -2.95
CA PHE A 40 -8.31 -1.46 -2.46
C PHE A 40 -9.60 -0.67 -2.24
N ASN A 41 -9.52 0.35 -1.39
CA ASN A 41 -10.66 1.19 -1.07
C ASN A 41 -11.04 2.07 -2.27
N LEU A 42 -12.30 2.01 -2.69
CA LEU A 42 -12.76 2.73 -3.88
C LEU A 42 -12.67 4.26 -3.78
N GLU A 43 -12.63 4.80 -2.56
CA GLU A 43 -12.61 6.25 -2.31
C GLU A 43 -11.17 6.73 -2.06
N SER A 44 -10.41 6.06 -1.17
CA SER A 44 -9.05 6.50 -0.82
C SER A 44 -7.94 5.92 -1.68
N GLY A 45 -8.21 4.88 -2.49
CA GLY A 45 -7.18 4.18 -3.26
C GLY A 45 -6.26 3.28 -2.44
N HIS A 46 -6.27 3.37 -1.10
CA HIS A 46 -5.43 2.54 -0.23
C HIS A 46 -5.79 1.06 -0.33
N ARG A 47 -4.76 0.21 -0.40
CA ARG A 47 -4.92 -1.24 -0.41
C ARG A 47 -5.43 -1.73 0.94
N TYR A 48 -6.33 -2.70 0.90
CA TYR A 48 -6.56 -3.53 2.07
C TYR A 48 -5.37 -4.46 2.26
N ALA A 49 -5.06 -4.77 3.50
CA ALA A 49 -3.87 -5.52 3.88
C ALA A 49 -4.24 -6.72 4.79
N GLY A 50 -3.34 -7.70 4.85
CA GLY A 50 -3.41 -8.82 5.78
C GLY A 50 -4.74 -9.59 5.75
N PRO A 51 -5.36 -9.90 6.92
CA PRO A 51 -6.63 -10.62 6.98
C PRO A 51 -7.76 -9.98 6.18
N SER A 52 -7.80 -8.64 6.10
CA SER A 52 -8.83 -7.94 5.31
C SER A 52 -8.65 -8.22 3.82
N ALA A 53 -7.43 -8.10 3.29
CA ALA A 53 -7.13 -8.44 1.90
C ALA A 53 -7.50 -9.90 1.58
N LEU A 54 -7.14 -10.83 2.47
CA LEU A 54 -7.46 -12.25 2.35
C LEU A 54 -8.97 -12.48 2.21
N ILE A 55 -9.78 -11.92 3.12
CA ILE A 55 -11.24 -12.11 3.13
C ILE A 55 -11.87 -11.60 1.82
N LEU A 56 -11.40 -10.46 1.32
CA LEU A 56 -11.88 -9.85 0.09
C LEU A 56 -11.49 -10.69 -1.14
N LEU A 57 -10.24 -11.17 -1.20
CA LEU A 57 -9.78 -12.08 -2.25
C LEU A 57 -10.56 -13.40 -2.27
N MET A 58 -10.95 -13.92 -1.10
CA MET A 58 -11.78 -15.13 -0.98
C MET A 58 -13.19 -14.98 -1.56
N GLN A 59 -13.64 -13.75 -1.87
CA GLN A 59 -14.89 -13.52 -2.58
C GLN A 59 -14.76 -13.77 -4.09
N LYS A 60 -13.53 -13.94 -4.61
CA LYS A 60 -13.24 -14.31 -6.00
C LYS A 60 -13.91 -13.39 -7.03
N ARG A 61 -13.95 -12.10 -6.71
CA ARG A 61 -14.39 -11.02 -7.60
C ARG A 61 -13.22 -10.47 -8.38
N ASP A 62 -13.50 -9.96 -9.56
CA ASP A 62 -12.48 -9.48 -10.49
C ASP A 62 -12.26 -7.96 -10.37
N ASP A 63 -13.31 -7.20 -9.99
CA ASP A 63 -13.14 -5.78 -9.64
C ASP A 63 -12.36 -5.66 -8.31
N PRO A 64 -11.22 -4.96 -8.26
CA PRO A 64 -10.43 -4.82 -7.04
C PRO A 64 -10.95 -3.74 -6.10
N ARG A 65 -11.96 -2.95 -6.48
CA ARG A 65 -12.47 -1.85 -5.66
C ARG A 65 -13.49 -2.34 -4.65
N TRP A 66 -13.31 -1.92 -3.39
CA TRP A 66 -14.22 -2.21 -2.29
C TRP A 66 -14.51 -0.98 -1.46
N GLY A 67 -15.71 -0.88 -0.92
CA GLY A 67 -16.05 0.21 0.00
C GLY A 67 -17.39 0.01 0.66
N THR A 68 -17.68 0.84 1.65
CA THR A 68 -18.94 0.77 2.39
C THR A 68 -20.11 1.30 1.54
N SER A 69 -21.34 0.98 1.93
CA SER A 69 -22.54 1.55 1.31
C SER A 69 -22.55 3.09 1.36
N ASN A 70 -22.03 3.68 2.44
CA ASN A 70 -21.93 5.13 2.59
C ASN A 70 -20.94 5.72 1.57
N GLN A 71 -19.76 5.10 1.39
CA GLN A 71 -18.79 5.50 0.37
C GLN A 71 -19.38 5.39 -1.04
N ALA A 72 -20.07 4.28 -1.34
CA ALA A 72 -20.74 4.08 -2.62
C ALA A 72 -21.80 5.16 -2.90
N ASN A 73 -22.59 5.56 -1.89
CA ASN A 73 -23.58 6.63 -2.04
C ASN A 73 -22.95 8.00 -2.29
N ARG A 74 -21.85 8.33 -1.57
CA ARG A 74 -21.09 9.58 -1.79
C ARG A 74 -20.50 9.67 -3.19
N ASN A 75 -20.02 8.55 -3.72
CA ASN A 75 -19.46 8.45 -5.06
C ASN A 75 -20.53 8.29 -6.16
N HIS A 76 -21.82 8.45 -5.84
CA HIS A 76 -22.94 8.25 -6.76
C HIS A 76 -23.00 6.84 -7.42
N THR A 77 -22.34 5.86 -6.80
CA THR A 77 -22.24 4.46 -7.22
C THR A 77 -23.00 3.51 -6.28
N ALA A 78 -24.19 3.92 -5.86
CA ALA A 78 -24.97 3.22 -4.84
C ALA A 78 -25.08 1.70 -5.04
N VAL A 79 -24.96 0.96 -3.94
CA VAL A 79 -25.05 -0.51 -3.91
C VAL A 79 -26.38 -1.01 -4.48
N VAL A 80 -26.33 -2.08 -5.26
CA VAL A 80 -27.51 -2.73 -5.85
C VAL A 80 -28.36 -3.38 -4.76
N ARG A 81 -29.68 -3.24 -4.86
CA ARG A 81 -30.63 -3.84 -3.92
C ARG A 81 -30.46 -5.36 -3.89
N GLY A 82 -30.31 -5.92 -2.69
CA GLY A 82 -30.13 -7.37 -2.48
C GLY A 82 -28.67 -7.83 -2.50
N ALA A 83 -27.70 -6.94 -2.78
CA ALA A 83 -26.29 -7.27 -2.61
C ALA A 83 -25.98 -7.61 -1.15
N THR A 84 -25.14 -8.63 -0.95
CA THR A 84 -24.64 -9.03 0.37
C THR A 84 -23.26 -8.42 0.59
N GLY A 85 -23.06 -7.74 1.71
CA GLY A 85 -21.77 -7.18 2.08
C GLY A 85 -20.81 -8.25 2.58
N THR A 86 -19.52 -8.00 2.43
CA THR A 86 -18.42 -8.79 2.99
C THR A 86 -17.92 -8.10 4.25
N LEU A 87 -17.99 -8.81 5.38
CA LEU A 87 -17.49 -8.31 6.66
C LEU A 87 -15.97 -8.46 6.72
N ILE A 88 -15.29 -7.36 7.04
CA ILE A 88 -13.89 -7.36 7.46
C ILE A 88 -13.76 -6.81 8.88
N GLN A 89 -12.63 -7.13 9.52
CA GLN A 89 -12.26 -6.63 10.84
C GLN A 89 -10.84 -6.07 10.78
N PHE A 90 -10.65 -4.89 11.37
CA PHE A 90 -9.35 -4.25 11.49
C PHE A 90 -9.24 -3.50 12.82
N MET A 91 -8.02 -3.28 13.29
CA MET A 91 -7.75 -2.48 14.49
C MET A 91 -7.65 -1.00 14.09
N SER A 92 -8.40 -0.14 14.77
CA SER A 92 -8.35 1.30 14.59
C SER A 92 -7.85 1.98 15.85
N ASN A 93 -6.89 2.89 15.69
CA ASN A 93 -6.42 3.77 16.76
C ASN A 93 -7.30 5.01 16.92
N TYR A 94 -8.38 5.11 16.14
CA TYR A 94 -9.24 6.28 16.11
C TYR A 94 -10.71 5.87 16.11
N GLU A 95 -11.55 6.73 16.67
CA GLU A 95 -12.99 6.65 16.47
C GLU A 95 -13.61 8.04 16.35
N TYR A 96 -14.73 8.12 15.64
CA TYR A 96 -15.51 9.35 15.61
C TYR A 96 -16.40 9.46 16.84
N GLN A 97 -16.17 10.47 17.67
CA GLN A 97 -16.97 10.80 18.85
C GLN A 97 -17.84 12.01 18.58
N LYS A 98 -18.99 12.06 19.24
CA LYS A 98 -19.93 13.17 19.15
C LYS A 98 -19.41 14.33 19.99
N MET A 99 -19.25 15.50 19.38
CA MET A 99 -18.78 16.69 20.08
C MET A 99 -19.85 17.23 21.03
N VAL A 100 -19.40 17.65 22.21
CA VAL A 100 -20.16 18.42 23.20
C VAL A 100 -19.39 19.67 23.58
N ASP A 101 -20.09 20.75 23.92
CA ASP A 101 -19.46 22.00 24.35
C ASP A 101 -19.01 21.93 25.83
N GLY A 102 -18.46 23.03 26.36
CA GLY A 102 -18.02 23.12 27.75
C GLY A 102 -19.14 22.98 28.79
N ALA A 103 -20.41 23.01 28.39
CA ALA A 103 -21.57 22.74 29.24
C ALA A 103 -22.12 21.31 29.08
N GLY A 104 -21.54 20.51 28.18
CA GLY A 104 -21.99 19.16 27.87
C GLY A 104 -23.10 19.08 26.81
N GLU A 105 -23.43 20.20 26.15
CA GLU A 105 -24.48 20.24 25.14
C GLU A 105 -23.96 19.86 23.75
N PRO A 106 -24.75 19.18 22.90
CA PRO A 106 -24.34 18.78 21.55
C PRO A 106 -23.87 19.96 20.68
N VAL A 107 -22.64 19.90 20.18
CA VAL A 107 -22.18 20.84 19.14
C VAL A 107 -22.84 20.45 17.83
N LEU A 108 -23.63 21.33 17.22
CA LEU A 108 -24.37 21.06 15.99
C LEU A 108 -23.66 21.64 14.75
N LYS A 109 -23.78 20.95 13.62
CA LYS A 109 -23.48 21.44 12.27
C LYS A 109 -24.62 22.34 11.77
N GLU A 110 -24.39 23.09 10.69
CA GLU A 110 -25.40 23.97 10.07
C GLU A 110 -26.69 23.24 9.65
N ASN A 111 -26.60 21.96 9.32
CA ASN A 111 -27.74 21.11 8.96
C ASN A 111 -28.50 20.55 10.19
N GLY A 112 -28.14 20.97 11.40
CA GLY A 112 -28.76 20.58 12.66
C GLY A 112 -28.33 19.21 13.21
N LYS A 113 -27.41 18.49 12.55
CA LYS A 113 -26.87 17.24 13.10
C LYS A 113 -25.69 17.51 14.02
N GLN A 114 -25.51 16.65 15.02
CA GLN A 114 -24.38 16.75 15.93
C GLN A 114 -23.06 16.56 15.20
N ARG A 115 -22.12 17.48 15.42
CA ARG A 115 -20.76 17.40 14.92
C ARG A 115 -20.05 16.21 15.57
N THR A 116 -19.23 15.53 14.77
CA THR A 116 -18.35 14.46 15.24
C THR A 116 -16.91 14.86 15.02
N GLU A 117 -16.04 14.43 15.92
CA GLU A 117 -14.59 14.58 15.82
C GLU A 117 -13.95 13.21 15.77
N ARG A 118 -12.87 13.08 15.02
CA ARG A 118 -12.00 11.91 15.09
C ARG A 118 -11.11 12.04 16.31
N VAL A 119 -11.24 11.10 17.24
CA VAL A 119 -10.49 11.06 18.49
C VAL A 119 -9.53 9.89 18.46
N LYS A 120 -8.27 10.12 18.83
CA LYS A 120 -7.28 9.08 19.04
C LYS A 120 -7.63 8.29 20.31
N LEU A 121 -7.62 6.97 20.19
CA LEU A 121 -7.88 6.05 21.28
C LEU A 121 -6.58 5.73 22.02
N ASP A 122 -6.67 5.57 23.34
CA ASP A 122 -5.54 5.12 24.16
C ASP A 122 -5.13 3.68 23.81
N GLU A 123 -6.10 2.84 23.44
CA GLU A 123 -5.88 1.48 22.97
C GLU A 123 -6.56 1.25 21.61
N PRO A 124 -5.90 0.51 20.69
CA PRO A 124 -6.52 0.13 19.43
C PRO A 124 -7.82 -0.63 19.66
N LYS A 125 -8.85 -0.30 18.89
CA LYS A 125 -10.17 -0.94 18.96
C LYS A 125 -10.46 -1.71 17.68
N GLN A 126 -11.01 -2.91 17.82
CA GLN A 126 -11.48 -3.67 16.66
C GLN A 126 -12.72 -2.99 16.06
N VAL A 127 -12.67 -2.74 14.76
CA VAL A 127 -13.75 -2.15 13.96
C VAL A 127 -14.24 -3.19 12.96
N ASP A 128 -15.56 -3.37 12.93
CA ASP A 128 -16.27 -4.16 11.93
C ASP A 128 -16.68 -3.26 10.76
N ALA A 129 -16.35 -3.65 9.53
CA ALA A 129 -16.79 -2.94 8.34
C ALA A 129 -17.43 -3.89 7.31
N TRP A 130 -18.61 -3.51 6.82
CA TRP A 130 -19.30 -4.21 5.74
C TRP A 130 -18.95 -3.54 4.41
N LEU A 131 -18.19 -4.24 3.59
CA LEU A 131 -17.74 -3.77 2.29
C LEU A 131 -18.55 -4.39 1.17
N PHE A 132 -18.73 -3.62 0.11
CA PHE A 132 -19.31 -4.06 -1.14
C PHE A 132 -18.25 -3.89 -2.23
N ASN A 133 -18.21 -4.83 -3.15
CA ASN A 133 -17.31 -4.77 -4.29
C ASN A 133 -17.88 -3.87 -5.40
N GLY A 134 -17.02 -3.34 -6.27
CA GLY A 134 -17.44 -2.58 -7.45
C GLY A 134 -18.49 -3.30 -8.31
N GLU A 135 -18.41 -4.62 -8.47
CA GLU A 135 -19.42 -5.42 -9.19
C GLU A 135 -20.83 -5.37 -8.55
N GLN A 136 -20.93 -4.93 -7.30
CA GLN A 136 -22.19 -4.81 -6.54
C GLN A 136 -22.72 -3.37 -6.53
N MET A 137 -22.07 -2.45 -7.23
CA MET A 137 -22.36 -1.02 -7.26
C MET A 137 -22.94 -0.61 -8.62
N ARG A 138 -23.87 0.36 -8.62
CA ARG A 138 -24.41 0.92 -9.87
C ARG A 138 -23.44 1.93 -10.45
N ASN A 139 -23.45 2.09 -11.77
CA ASN A 139 -22.77 3.17 -12.49
C ASN A 139 -21.26 3.28 -12.23
N ILE A 140 -20.63 2.23 -11.69
CA ILE A 140 -19.17 2.20 -11.55
C ILE A 140 -18.57 1.90 -12.93
N PRO A 141 -17.64 2.72 -13.45
CA PRO A 141 -16.95 2.40 -14.70
C PRO A 141 -16.20 1.08 -14.55
N LYS A 142 -16.07 0.31 -15.63
CA LYS A 142 -15.24 -0.90 -15.65
C LYS A 142 -13.84 -0.53 -15.15
N TRP A 143 -13.32 -1.28 -14.18
CA TRP A 143 -11.96 -1.07 -13.74
C TRP A 143 -10.99 -1.54 -14.82
N GLU A 144 -10.00 -0.70 -15.13
CA GLU A 144 -8.91 -1.00 -16.03
C GLU A 144 -7.61 -0.79 -15.28
N LYS A 145 -6.70 -1.75 -15.42
CA LYS A 145 -5.38 -1.67 -14.79
C LYS A 145 -4.54 -0.68 -15.60
N GLU A 146 -4.03 0.35 -14.93
CA GLU A 146 -3.10 1.29 -15.57
C GLU A 146 -1.86 0.54 -16.08
N PRO A 147 -1.34 0.87 -17.27
CA PRO A 147 -0.15 0.24 -17.80
C PRO A 147 1.06 0.61 -16.93
N TYR A 148 1.83 -0.41 -16.55
CA TYR A 148 3.10 -0.19 -15.86
C TYR A 148 4.17 0.30 -16.84
N ILE A 149 5.07 1.16 -16.37
CA ILE A 149 6.25 1.61 -17.14
C ILE A 149 7.20 0.43 -17.37
N LEU A 150 7.40 -0.38 -16.33
CA LEU A 150 8.21 -1.60 -16.36
C LEU A 150 7.33 -2.83 -16.54
N SER A 151 7.82 -3.82 -17.28
CA SER A 151 7.20 -5.14 -17.38
C SER A 151 7.22 -5.88 -16.03
N PRO A 152 6.35 -6.88 -15.83
CA PRO A 152 6.36 -7.73 -14.62
C PRO A 152 7.74 -8.33 -14.32
N ALA A 153 8.44 -8.81 -15.35
CA ALA A 153 9.77 -9.40 -15.25
C ALA A 153 10.82 -8.37 -14.82
N GLU A 154 10.81 -7.16 -15.39
CA GLU A 154 11.75 -6.09 -15.02
C GLU A 154 11.56 -5.64 -13.56
N ARG A 155 10.30 -5.51 -13.11
CA ARG A 155 10.00 -5.19 -11.70
C ARG A 155 10.50 -6.28 -10.76
N ALA A 156 10.29 -7.54 -11.11
CA ALA A 156 10.74 -8.67 -10.30
C ALA A 156 12.28 -8.79 -10.25
N GLN A 157 12.96 -8.61 -11.39
CA GLN A 157 14.43 -8.58 -11.44
C GLN A 157 14.99 -7.48 -10.55
N LEU A 158 14.39 -6.28 -10.59
CA LEU A 158 14.80 -5.16 -9.75
C LEU A 158 14.70 -5.47 -8.26
N ILE A 159 13.60 -6.10 -7.84
CA ILE A 159 13.40 -6.57 -6.47
C ILE A 159 14.49 -7.57 -6.08
N LEU A 160 14.76 -8.57 -6.92
CA LEU A 160 15.79 -9.58 -6.65
C LEU A 160 17.19 -8.94 -6.52
N ASP A 161 17.55 -8.06 -7.45
CA ASP A 161 18.83 -7.34 -7.45
C ASP A 161 19.01 -6.48 -6.20
N ASN A 162 17.94 -5.82 -5.75
CA ASN A 162 17.96 -4.94 -4.58
C ASN A 162 17.88 -5.72 -3.26
N SER A 163 17.32 -6.93 -3.25
CA SER A 163 17.28 -7.80 -2.08
C SER A 163 18.67 -8.32 -1.64
N LYS A 164 19.66 -8.22 -2.54
CA LYS A 164 21.04 -8.71 -2.37
C LYS A 164 21.14 -10.18 -1.98
N VAL A 165 20.11 -10.97 -2.27
CA VAL A 165 20.14 -12.42 -2.09
C VAL A 165 21.09 -13.05 -3.11
N LEU A 166 21.87 -14.04 -2.67
CA LEU A 166 22.66 -14.86 -3.59
C LEU A 166 21.70 -15.78 -4.36
N ILE A 167 21.75 -15.76 -5.68
CA ILE A 167 20.99 -16.66 -6.54
C ILE A 167 21.99 -17.55 -7.26
N GLU A 168 21.89 -18.86 -7.04
CA GLU A 168 22.69 -19.86 -7.74
C GLU A 168 21.79 -20.70 -8.65
N HIS A 169 22.18 -20.78 -9.91
CA HIS A 169 21.47 -21.58 -10.90
C HIS A 169 22.02 -23.01 -10.95
N GLY A 170 21.13 -24.00 -10.97
CA GLY A 170 21.50 -25.39 -11.22
C GLY A 170 20.51 -26.43 -10.70
N GLY A 171 20.59 -27.63 -11.27
CA GLY A 171 19.73 -28.76 -10.90
C GLY A 171 18.29 -28.61 -11.41
N ASP A 172 17.41 -29.44 -10.84
CA ASP A 172 15.96 -29.42 -11.12
C ASP A 172 15.13 -28.98 -9.91
N ASP A 173 15.77 -28.87 -8.74
CA ASP A 173 15.13 -28.46 -7.48
C ASP A 173 15.22 -26.95 -7.29
N MET A 174 14.24 -26.39 -6.58
CA MET A 174 14.24 -25.00 -6.18
C MET A 174 13.92 -24.85 -4.70
N PHE A 175 14.78 -24.12 -3.98
CA PHE A 175 14.61 -23.86 -2.55
C PHE A 175 15.48 -22.69 -2.07
N TYR A 176 15.09 -22.08 -0.96
CA TYR A 176 15.96 -21.21 -0.18
C TYR A 176 16.80 -22.03 0.82
N ASP A 177 18.13 -21.97 0.68
CA ASP A 177 19.08 -22.57 1.62
C ASP A 177 19.43 -21.59 2.75
N ARG A 178 18.97 -21.90 3.96
CA ARG A 178 19.22 -21.08 5.17
C ARG A 178 20.69 -21.06 5.62
N GLN A 179 21.46 -22.11 5.35
CA GLN A 179 22.86 -22.20 5.76
C GLN A 179 23.74 -21.34 4.86
N LEU A 180 23.44 -21.35 3.56
CA LEU A 180 24.17 -20.56 2.56
C LEU A 180 23.61 -19.14 2.40
N ASP A 181 22.42 -18.85 2.92
CA ASP A 181 21.61 -17.65 2.61
C ASP A 181 21.49 -17.43 1.09
N ALA A 182 21.18 -18.52 0.37
CA ALA A 182 21.15 -18.55 -1.09
C ALA A 182 19.84 -19.14 -1.61
N ILE A 183 19.36 -18.59 -2.73
CA ILE A 183 18.29 -19.19 -3.52
C ILE A 183 18.94 -20.12 -4.53
N ILE A 184 18.62 -21.41 -4.44
CA ILE A 184 18.97 -22.40 -5.46
C ILE A 184 17.75 -22.54 -6.37
N ILE A 185 17.93 -22.31 -7.67
CA ILE A 185 16.84 -22.33 -8.65
C ILE A 185 17.34 -22.88 -10.00
N PRO A 186 16.51 -23.59 -10.79
CA PRO A 186 16.89 -24.01 -12.14
C PRO A 186 17.24 -22.83 -13.06
N GLU A 187 17.90 -23.14 -14.18
CA GLU A 187 18.20 -22.16 -15.22
C GLU A 187 16.90 -21.56 -15.80
N GLN A 188 16.93 -20.28 -16.19
CA GLN A 188 15.73 -19.57 -16.67
C GLN A 188 15.07 -20.29 -17.85
N GLU A 189 15.85 -20.92 -18.72
CA GLU A 189 15.39 -21.66 -19.89
C GLU A 189 14.61 -22.94 -19.54
N GLN A 190 14.68 -23.41 -18.29
CA GLN A 190 13.90 -24.56 -17.81
C GLN A 190 12.45 -24.18 -17.46
N PHE A 191 12.13 -22.90 -17.38
CA PHE A 191 10.79 -22.41 -17.06
C PHE A 191 9.95 -22.16 -18.32
N ALA A 192 8.62 -22.28 -18.18
CA ALA A 192 7.69 -22.06 -19.28
C ALA A 192 7.66 -20.60 -19.78
N SER A 193 8.01 -19.65 -18.91
CA SER A 193 8.20 -18.24 -19.27
C SER A 193 9.15 -17.55 -18.28
N PRO A 194 9.72 -16.39 -18.64
CA PRO A 194 10.51 -15.57 -17.71
C PRO A 194 9.71 -15.19 -16.45
N GLU A 195 8.42 -14.87 -16.59
CA GLU A 195 7.58 -14.51 -15.45
C GLU A 195 7.37 -15.68 -14.48
N GLN A 196 7.35 -16.93 -14.98
CA GLN A 196 7.33 -18.10 -14.10
C GLN A 196 8.62 -18.19 -13.29
N TYR A 197 9.78 -18.03 -13.93
CA TYR A 197 11.06 -17.99 -13.21
C TYR A 197 11.05 -16.95 -12.09
N TYR A 198 10.60 -15.72 -12.37
CA TYR A 198 10.56 -14.65 -11.38
C TYR A 198 9.53 -14.90 -10.27
N ALA A 199 8.36 -15.45 -10.58
CA ALA A 199 7.37 -15.81 -9.55
C ALA A 199 7.95 -16.80 -8.54
N GLU A 200 8.66 -17.81 -9.05
CA GLU A 200 9.28 -18.87 -8.27
C GLU A 200 10.50 -18.36 -7.49
N ALA A 201 11.35 -17.51 -8.09
CA ALA A 201 12.45 -16.85 -7.40
C ALA A 201 11.96 -15.95 -6.24
N LEU A 202 10.89 -15.19 -6.45
CA LEU A 202 10.28 -14.36 -5.41
C LEU A 202 9.63 -15.20 -4.30
N HIS A 203 9.12 -16.40 -4.60
CA HIS A 203 8.67 -17.35 -3.59
C HIS A 203 9.83 -17.78 -2.68
N GLN A 204 11.00 -18.09 -3.25
CA GLN A 204 12.18 -18.41 -2.43
C GLN A 204 12.68 -17.21 -1.63
N LEU A 205 12.59 -15.99 -2.19
CA LEU A 205 12.86 -14.77 -1.45
C LEU A 205 11.88 -14.58 -0.28
N ALA A 206 10.61 -14.98 -0.42
CA ALA A 206 9.64 -14.98 0.67
C ALA A 206 10.05 -15.92 1.82
N HIS A 207 10.60 -17.10 1.52
CA HIS A 207 11.19 -17.97 2.54
C HIS A 207 12.35 -17.31 3.28
N ARG A 208 13.26 -16.66 2.54
CA ARG A 208 14.37 -15.90 3.13
C ARG A 208 13.88 -14.80 4.06
N VAL A 209 12.95 -13.97 3.60
CA VAL A 209 12.39 -12.88 4.40
C VAL A 209 11.68 -13.42 5.64
N ASN A 210 10.86 -14.46 5.50
CA ASN A 210 10.18 -15.09 6.64
C ASN A 210 11.17 -15.66 7.67
N ALA A 211 12.31 -16.20 7.23
CA ALA A 211 13.36 -16.70 8.11
C ALA A 211 14.12 -15.59 8.85
N GLN A 212 14.37 -14.45 8.19
CA GLN A 212 15.12 -13.31 8.76
C GLN A 212 14.30 -12.48 9.74
N GLU A 213 13.04 -12.21 9.42
CA GLU A 213 12.20 -11.31 10.22
C GLU A 213 11.86 -11.90 11.60
N ALA A 214 12.04 -13.22 11.78
CA ALA A 214 11.80 -13.94 13.03
C ALA A 214 10.49 -13.58 13.76
N LEU A 215 9.51 -13.03 13.03
CA LEU A 215 8.27 -12.32 13.39
C LEU A 215 7.69 -12.65 14.78
N ASP A 216 8.43 -12.30 15.84
CA ASP A 216 8.23 -12.70 17.24
C ASP A 216 7.82 -14.16 17.47
N ARG A 217 8.35 -15.09 16.67
CA ARG A 217 8.04 -16.52 16.75
C ARG A 217 9.22 -17.29 17.32
N PRO A 218 8.99 -18.24 18.26
CA PRO A 218 9.99 -19.27 18.52
C PRO A 218 10.31 -19.91 17.18
N GLN A 219 11.58 -19.98 16.80
CA GLN A 219 11.97 -20.77 15.64
C GLN A 219 11.52 -22.20 15.92
N ILE A 220 10.36 -22.55 15.37
CA ILE A 220 9.87 -23.90 15.36
C ILE A 220 10.97 -24.63 14.59
N GLY A 221 11.69 -25.53 15.25
CA GLY A 221 12.80 -26.24 14.64
C GLY A 221 12.33 -27.06 13.43
N ASN A 222 13.08 -28.08 13.04
CA ASN A 222 12.67 -29.00 11.97
C ASN A 222 11.45 -29.88 12.32
N ASP A 223 10.52 -29.41 13.16
CA ASP A 223 9.27 -30.10 13.38
C ASP A 223 8.36 -29.96 12.14
N PRO A 224 7.56 -31.00 11.82
CA PRO A 224 6.70 -30.95 10.64
C PRO A 224 5.62 -29.86 10.68
N GLY A 225 5.27 -29.34 11.86
CA GLY A 225 4.20 -28.34 12.02
C GLY A 225 4.65 -26.93 11.65
N GLY A 226 5.88 -26.56 12.02
CA GLY A 226 6.50 -25.28 11.70
C GLY A 226 6.69 -25.10 10.20
N MET A 227 7.13 -26.15 9.51
CA MET A 227 7.26 -26.15 8.05
C MET A 227 5.91 -25.90 7.37
N VAL A 228 4.84 -26.55 7.80
CA VAL A 228 3.48 -26.37 7.23
C VAL A 228 2.96 -24.93 7.44
N SER A 229 3.23 -24.36 8.61
CA SER A 229 2.84 -22.99 8.99
C SER A 229 3.63 -21.93 8.20
N GLU A 230 4.93 -22.17 7.97
CA GLU A 230 5.77 -21.35 7.12
C GLU A 230 5.30 -21.36 5.66
N GLU A 231 5.07 -22.55 5.10
CA GLU A 231 4.59 -22.71 3.73
C GLU A 231 3.26 -21.99 3.49
N LEU A 232 2.36 -21.99 4.49
CA LEU A 232 1.10 -21.24 4.39
C LEU A 232 1.34 -19.73 4.21
N ARG A 233 2.33 -19.19 4.93
CA ARG A 233 2.67 -17.76 4.89
C ARG A 233 3.37 -17.38 3.60
N THR A 234 4.37 -18.16 3.19
CA THR A 234 5.13 -17.90 1.96
C THR A 234 4.23 -18.05 0.74
N ASN A 235 3.34 -19.05 0.71
CA ASN A 235 2.36 -19.17 -0.37
C ASN A 235 1.31 -18.04 -0.38
N LEU A 236 0.86 -17.56 0.78
CA LEU A 236 0.02 -16.36 0.84
C LEU A 236 0.78 -15.14 0.32
N ALA A 237 2.05 -14.96 0.72
CA ALA A 237 2.88 -13.86 0.25
C ALA A 237 3.09 -13.93 -1.26
N SER A 238 3.44 -15.09 -1.82
CA SER A 238 3.55 -15.31 -3.26
C SER A 238 2.27 -15.01 -4.00
N LEU A 239 1.11 -15.43 -3.48
CA LEU A 239 -0.17 -15.10 -4.10
C LEU A 239 -0.39 -13.58 -4.16
N LEU A 240 -0.09 -12.85 -3.07
CA LEU A 240 -0.23 -11.40 -3.02
C LEU A 240 0.76 -10.69 -3.95
N MET A 241 2.04 -11.11 -3.95
CA MET A 241 3.07 -10.58 -4.85
C MET A 241 2.74 -10.83 -6.32
N SER A 242 2.29 -12.04 -6.68
CA SER A 242 1.90 -12.35 -8.06
C SER A 242 0.78 -11.46 -8.55
N LYS A 243 -0.21 -11.14 -7.69
CA LYS A 243 -1.28 -10.18 -8.04
C LYS A 243 -0.74 -8.77 -8.24
N GLU A 244 0.17 -8.35 -7.38
CA GLU A 244 0.72 -7.01 -7.38
C GLU A 244 1.67 -6.75 -8.56
N LEU A 245 2.58 -7.70 -8.81
CA LEU A 245 3.58 -7.63 -9.87
C LEU A 245 3.07 -8.13 -11.21
N ASN A 246 1.84 -8.68 -11.25
CA ASN A 246 1.26 -9.30 -12.44
C ASN A 246 2.09 -10.48 -12.96
N LEU A 247 2.53 -11.32 -12.03
CA LEU A 247 3.25 -12.57 -12.29
C LEU A 247 2.30 -13.77 -12.22
N PRO A 248 2.66 -14.91 -12.85
CA PRO A 248 1.96 -16.16 -12.60
C PRO A 248 2.02 -16.51 -11.11
N TYR A 249 1.00 -17.23 -10.65
CA TYR A 249 1.01 -17.87 -9.34
C TYR A 249 0.76 -19.35 -9.57
N ASP A 250 1.72 -20.17 -9.15
CA ASP A 250 1.56 -21.60 -9.00
C ASP A 250 1.62 -21.93 -7.51
N LEU A 251 0.74 -22.82 -7.07
CA LEU A 251 0.74 -23.32 -5.69
C LEU A 251 1.82 -24.40 -5.51
N ASN A 252 2.56 -24.80 -6.55
CA ASN A 252 3.50 -25.93 -6.55
C ASN A 252 2.81 -27.22 -6.02
N ASP A 253 3.46 -28.38 -6.12
CA ASP A 253 2.85 -29.72 -5.98
C ASP A 253 1.72 -29.83 -4.91
N HIS A 254 0.47 -29.76 -5.38
CA HIS A 254 -0.68 -29.28 -4.61
C HIS A 254 -1.19 -30.21 -3.49
N VAL A 255 -0.78 -31.48 -3.47
CA VAL A 255 -1.51 -32.50 -2.70
C VAL A 255 -1.08 -32.54 -1.23
N GLY A 256 0.21 -32.33 -0.94
CA GLY A 256 0.76 -32.44 0.41
C GLY A 256 0.34 -31.27 1.32
N TYR A 257 0.46 -30.04 0.82
CA TYR A 257 0.22 -28.84 1.62
C TYR A 257 -1.26 -28.61 1.93
N VAL A 258 -2.17 -28.92 1.01
CA VAL A 258 -3.61 -28.71 1.20
C VAL A 258 -4.18 -29.48 2.40
N GLN A 259 -3.74 -30.74 2.59
CA GLN A 259 -4.18 -31.54 3.73
C GLN A 259 -3.58 -31.02 5.04
N SER A 260 -2.29 -30.68 5.04
CA SER A 260 -1.57 -30.18 6.20
C SER A 260 -2.10 -28.81 6.65
N TRP A 261 -2.32 -27.87 5.74
CA TRP A 261 -2.95 -26.57 6.03
C TRP A 261 -4.37 -26.73 6.55
N SER A 262 -5.15 -27.65 5.97
CA SER A 262 -6.50 -27.94 6.45
C SER A 262 -6.50 -28.48 7.89
N LEU A 263 -5.50 -29.26 8.28
CA LEU A 263 -5.35 -29.77 9.65
C LEU A 263 -4.92 -28.65 10.60
N LEU A 264 -3.90 -27.88 10.22
CA LEU A 264 -3.38 -26.74 10.97
C LEU A 264 -4.51 -25.75 11.30
N MET A 265 -5.28 -25.33 10.28
CA MET A 265 -6.40 -24.40 10.42
C MET A 265 -7.59 -24.95 11.23
N LYS A 266 -7.76 -26.27 11.31
CA LYS A 266 -8.77 -26.89 12.19
C LYS A 266 -8.34 -26.88 13.64
N GLN A 267 -7.04 -27.00 13.90
CA GLN A 267 -6.48 -26.99 15.25
C GLN A 267 -6.46 -25.57 15.84
N ASP A 268 -6.06 -24.59 15.04
CA ASP A 268 -6.12 -23.17 15.39
C ASP A 268 -6.83 -22.35 14.28
N PRO A 269 -8.14 -22.05 14.43
CA PRO A 269 -8.87 -21.24 13.46
C PRO A 269 -8.34 -19.81 13.28
N ALA A 270 -7.53 -19.29 14.21
CA ALA A 270 -6.90 -17.98 14.09
C ALA A 270 -5.62 -18.02 13.25
N GLU A 271 -5.06 -19.21 12.97
CA GLU A 271 -3.79 -19.35 12.27
C GLU A 271 -3.83 -18.78 10.84
N LEU A 272 -4.96 -18.85 10.16
CA LEU A 272 -5.11 -18.25 8.84
C LEU A 272 -4.97 -16.71 8.88
N PHE A 273 -5.44 -16.06 9.95
CA PHE A 273 -5.35 -14.61 10.09
C PHE A 273 -3.93 -14.19 10.46
N LYS A 274 -3.27 -14.96 11.35
CA LYS A 274 -1.85 -14.78 11.67
C LYS A 274 -1.00 -14.92 10.40
N ALA A 275 -1.23 -15.99 9.63
CA ALA A 275 -0.53 -16.23 8.39
C ALA A 275 -0.75 -15.12 7.36
N ALA A 276 -1.96 -14.57 7.25
CA ALA A 276 -2.23 -13.44 6.37
C ALA A 276 -1.52 -12.15 6.82
N SER A 277 -1.44 -11.90 8.13
CA SER A 277 -0.69 -10.76 8.68
C SER A 277 0.80 -10.89 8.44
N ASP A 278 1.35 -12.10 8.61
CA ASP A 278 2.77 -12.38 8.37
C ASP A 278 3.10 -12.32 6.87
N ALA A 279 2.22 -12.85 6.02
CA ALA A 279 2.34 -12.74 4.58
C ALA A 279 2.37 -11.28 4.10
N GLN A 280 1.55 -10.41 4.71
CA GLN A 280 1.58 -8.99 4.40
C GLN A 280 2.94 -8.37 4.71
N GLN A 281 3.52 -8.65 5.88
CA GLN A 281 4.84 -8.13 6.25
C GLN A 281 5.95 -8.62 5.30
N ILE A 282 5.88 -9.89 4.88
CA ILE A 282 6.79 -10.44 3.87
C ILE A 282 6.65 -9.67 2.54
N VAL A 283 5.41 -9.47 2.07
CA VAL A 283 5.11 -8.73 0.84
C VAL A 283 5.63 -7.30 0.91
N ASP A 284 5.35 -6.60 2.00
CA ASP A 284 5.75 -5.21 2.19
C ASP A 284 7.27 -5.06 2.15
N LYS A 285 8.01 -5.97 2.81
CA LYS A 285 9.47 -5.97 2.77
C LYS A 285 10.02 -6.27 1.38
N ILE A 286 9.47 -7.25 0.67
CA ILE A 286 9.94 -7.62 -0.67
C ILE A 286 9.66 -6.51 -1.68
N LEU A 287 8.44 -5.95 -1.67
CA LEU A 287 8.10 -4.83 -2.54
C LEU A 287 8.87 -3.56 -2.18
N GLY A 288 9.25 -3.39 -0.91
CA GLY A 288 10.14 -2.31 -0.46
C GLY A 288 11.52 -2.33 -1.13
N TYR A 289 12.01 -3.49 -1.60
CA TYR A 289 13.25 -3.54 -2.38
C TYR A 289 13.13 -2.84 -3.74
N GLU A 290 11.92 -2.68 -4.28
CA GLU A 290 11.69 -1.90 -5.50
C GLU A 290 11.91 -0.39 -5.27
N GLN A 291 11.63 0.11 -4.05
CA GLN A 291 11.62 1.54 -3.71
C GLN A 291 12.99 2.13 -3.33
N GLN A 292 14.02 1.31 -3.06
CA GLN A 292 15.37 1.78 -2.65
C GLN A 292 16.17 2.52 -3.76
N ILE A 293 15.52 2.90 -4.86
CA ILE A 293 16.10 3.56 -6.02
C ILE A 293 16.09 5.08 -5.89
N GLU A 294 15.11 5.66 -5.20
CA GLU A 294 15.02 7.14 -5.12
C GLU A 294 16.04 7.74 -4.15
N GLU A 295 16.27 7.13 -2.98
CA GLU A 295 17.20 7.68 -1.99
C GLU A 295 18.68 7.55 -2.37
N LYS A 296 19.09 6.45 -3.02
CA LYS A 296 20.50 6.24 -3.41
C LYS A 296 20.91 7.03 -4.64
N GLN A 297 20.01 7.22 -5.62
CA GLN A 297 20.32 8.03 -6.81
C GLN A 297 20.39 9.52 -6.49
N GLU A 298 19.66 10.01 -5.48
CA GLU A 298 19.79 11.39 -4.98
C GLU A 298 21.07 11.59 -4.19
N THR A 299 21.43 10.64 -3.32
CA THR A 299 22.67 10.72 -2.53
C THR A 299 23.93 10.69 -3.42
N GLU A 300 23.96 9.84 -4.44
CA GLU A 300 25.09 9.76 -5.39
C GLU A 300 25.17 10.96 -6.35
N GLN A 301 24.05 11.63 -6.64
CA GLN A 301 24.04 12.88 -7.42
C GLN A 301 24.47 14.08 -6.58
N ASP A 302 24.08 14.16 -5.30
CA ASP A 302 24.49 15.23 -4.41
C ASP A 302 26.00 15.17 -4.08
N GLU A 303 26.57 13.97 -3.92
CA GLU A 303 28.03 13.79 -3.75
C GLU A 303 28.84 14.19 -4.99
N GLN A 304 28.31 13.97 -6.20
CA GLN A 304 28.96 14.42 -7.45
C GLN A 304 28.83 15.94 -7.67
N VAL A 305 27.77 16.56 -7.16
CA VAL A 305 27.56 18.02 -7.23
C VAL A 305 28.44 18.76 -6.23
N GLU A 306 28.62 18.25 -5.00
CA GLU A 306 29.53 18.84 -4.01
C GLU A 306 31.00 18.84 -4.47
N GLN A 307 31.46 17.76 -5.11
CA GLN A 307 32.82 17.69 -5.66
C GLN A 307 33.02 18.61 -6.87
N GLY A 308 31.95 18.92 -7.61
CA GLY A 308 31.98 19.88 -8.72
C GLY A 308 31.99 21.35 -8.28
N GLN A 309 31.35 21.68 -7.14
CA GLN A 309 31.21 23.06 -6.65
C GLN A 309 32.43 23.58 -5.86
N ALA A 310 33.29 22.70 -5.35
CA ALA A 310 34.52 23.09 -4.64
C ALA A 310 35.58 23.76 -5.55
N ASN A 311 35.42 23.72 -6.88
CA ASN A 311 36.40 24.25 -7.84
C ASN A 311 36.09 25.66 -8.39
N GLU A 312 34.98 26.30 -8.03
CA GLU A 312 34.58 27.61 -8.63
C GLU A 312 34.22 28.73 -7.63
N ALA A 313 34.52 28.61 -6.34
CA ALA A 313 34.24 29.68 -5.39
C ALA A 313 35.39 30.70 -5.29
N GLY A 314 35.43 31.65 -6.23
CA GLY A 314 36.35 32.78 -6.17
C GLY A 314 35.81 34.05 -6.82
N LYS A 315 34.91 34.79 -6.13
CA LYS A 315 34.85 36.27 -5.99
C LYS A 315 33.44 36.84 -5.72
N VAL A 316 33.29 37.57 -4.59
CA VAL A 316 32.73 38.95 -4.39
C VAL A 316 31.25 39.19 -4.82
N ALA A 317 30.32 39.90 -4.14
CA ALA A 317 30.19 40.67 -2.89
C ALA A 317 28.69 40.96 -2.61
N ASP A 318 28.42 41.43 -1.39
CA ASP A 318 27.22 42.10 -0.85
C ASP A 318 26.27 42.84 -1.81
N SER A 319 24.95 42.59 -1.65
CA SER A 319 23.93 43.64 -1.76
C SER A 319 22.61 43.29 -1.06
N LYS A 320 22.28 44.13 -0.06
CA LYS A 320 20.97 44.65 0.42
C LYS A 320 19.66 43.94 0.04
N ILE A 321 18.85 43.73 1.08
CA ILE A 321 17.46 43.27 1.11
C ILE A 321 16.55 44.30 0.40
N ASP A 322 15.92 43.88 -0.69
CA ASP A 322 14.81 44.55 -1.38
C ASP A 322 13.68 43.52 -1.49
N THR A 323 12.49 43.83 -0.95
CA THR A 323 11.31 42.94 -1.03
C THR A 323 10.85 42.83 -2.49
N PRO A 324 10.87 41.64 -3.13
CA PRO A 324 10.51 41.53 -4.53
C PRO A 324 8.99 41.64 -4.71
N LYS A 325 8.56 42.55 -5.58
CA LYS A 325 7.27 42.47 -6.28
C LYS A 325 7.23 41.14 -7.04
N VAL A 326 6.34 40.24 -6.66
CA VAL A 326 6.27 38.94 -7.31
C VAL A 326 5.51 39.03 -8.63
N ASP A 327 6.11 38.51 -9.71
CA ASP A 327 5.46 38.40 -11.02
C ASP A 327 4.34 37.36 -10.93
N PRO A 328 3.05 37.74 -11.14
CA PRO A 328 1.92 36.83 -10.96
C PRO A 328 1.85 35.74 -12.05
N THR A 329 2.79 35.73 -13.00
CA THR A 329 2.82 34.77 -14.12
C THR A 329 3.90 33.70 -13.98
N LYS A 330 4.68 33.71 -12.89
CA LYS A 330 5.78 32.78 -12.66
C LYS A 330 5.78 32.22 -11.24
N LEU A 331 6.27 31.00 -11.14
CA LEU A 331 6.54 30.34 -9.87
C LEU A 331 8.04 30.41 -9.58
N TYR A 332 8.40 30.57 -8.31
CA TYR A 332 9.78 30.79 -7.89
C TYR A 332 10.32 29.63 -7.06
N GLU A 333 11.61 29.35 -7.20
CA GLU A 333 12.29 28.31 -6.43
C GLU A 333 12.12 28.53 -4.92
N GLY A 334 11.71 27.47 -4.22
CA GLY A 334 11.36 27.50 -2.80
C GLY A 334 9.90 27.86 -2.49
N GLU A 335 9.08 28.26 -3.48
CA GLU A 335 7.65 28.49 -3.25
C GLU A 335 6.92 27.18 -2.94
N VAL A 336 6.06 27.21 -1.91
CA VAL A 336 5.15 26.13 -1.54
C VAL A 336 3.73 26.60 -1.80
N ILE A 337 2.98 25.83 -2.58
CA ILE A 337 1.70 26.25 -3.13
C ILE A 337 0.65 25.18 -2.79
N PRO A 338 -0.32 25.48 -1.91
CA PRO A 338 -1.41 24.55 -1.62
C PRO A 338 -2.37 24.46 -2.81
N HIS A 339 -2.65 23.24 -3.29
CA HIS A 339 -3.60 23.00 -4.37
C HIS A 339 -4.16 21.57 -4.32
N ASN A 340 -5.49 21.42 -4.46
CA ASN A 340 -6.20 20.13 -4.47
C ASN A 340 -5.79 19.16 -3.34
N GLY A 341 -5.62 19.69 -2.13
CA GLY A 341 -5.38 18.86 -0.95
C GLY A 341 -3.94 18.44 -0.69
N THR A 342 -3.02 18.94 -1.49
CA THR A 342 -1.58 18.77 -1.26
C THR A 342 -0.87 20.10 -1.42
N GLU A 343 0.38 20.17 -1.02
CA GLU A 343 1.25 21.32 -1.23
C GLU A 343 2.29 20.99 -2.30
N PHE A 344 2.47 21.89 -3.27
CA PHE A 344 3.46 21.75 -4.31
C PHE A 344 4.63 22.69 -4.04
N LYS A 345 5.82 22.13 -3.84
CA LYS A 345 7.06 22.90 -3.71
C LYS A 345 7.77 23.02 -5.05
N VAL A 346 8.12 24.24 -5.43
CA VAL A 346 9.00 24.49 -6.57
C VAL A 346 10.44 24.20 -6.11
N ILE A 347 10.96 23.02 -6.43
CA ILE A 347 12.35 22.65 -6.12
C ILE A 347 13.31 23.52 -6.93
N LYS A 348 13.03 23.72 -8.21
CA LYS A 348 13.94 24.46 -9.10
C LYS A 348 13.23 24.98 -10.34
N ALA A 349 13.43 26.25 -10.68
CA ALA A 349 13.04 26.77 -11.99
C ALA A 349 14.17 26.52 -13.00
N GLN A 350 13.90 25.73 -14.03
CA GLN A 350 14.84 25.41 -15.11
C GLN A 350 14.63 26.32 -16.33
N LYS A 351 15.57 26.27 -17.28
CA LYS A 351 15.46 27.00 -18.56
C LYS A 351 14.22 26.53 -19.34
N ASN A 352 13.66 27.42 -20.16
CA ASN A 352 12.44 27.20 -20.97
C ASN A 352 11.13 27.02 -20.18
N ASN A 353 11.01 27.65 -19.00
CA ASN A 353 9.82 27.61 -18.14
C ASN A 353 9.40 26.18 -17.74
N VAL A 354 10.40 25.33 -17.50
CA VAL A 354 10.20 24.01 -16.89
C VAL A 354 10.58 24.11 -15.42
N TYR A 355 9.76 23.56 -14.56
CA TYR A 355 9.90 23.60 -13.11
C TYR A 355 10.05 22.18 -12.60
N GLN A 356 11.02 21.96 -11.72
CA GLN A 356 11.09 20.76 -10.93
C GLN A 356 10.23 21.00 -9.70
N MET A 357 9.19 20.19 -9.56
CA MET A 357 8.19 20.29 -8.53
C MET A 357 8.31 19.09 -7.59
N GLN A 358 7.94 19.29 -6.34
CA GLN A 358 7.67 18.23 -5.40
C GLN A 358 6.22 18.35 -4.99
N ASP A 359 5.47 17.27 -5.13
CA ASP A 359 4.23 17.10 -4.39
C ASP A 359 4.62 16.71 -2.96
N LEU A 360 4.37 17.58 -1.98
CA LEU A 360 4.75 17.34 -0.58
C LEU A 360 3.86 16.30 0.10
N GLY A 361 2.67 16.02 -0.43
CA GLY A 361 1.76 15.00 0.11
C GLY A 361 2.10 13.58 -0.32
N SER A 362 2.75 13.41 -1.47
CA SER A 362 3.24 12.10 -1.95
C SER A 362 4.77 11.99 -1.98
N GLU A 363 5.46 13.04 -1.52
CA GLU A 363 6.90 13.32 -1.67
C GLU A 363 7.47 13.24 -3.10
N ARG A 364 6.62 12.94 -4.09
CA ARG A 364 7.00 12.67 -5.46
C ARG A 364 7.55 13.91 -6.14
N LYS A 365 8.75 13.78 -6.72
CA LYS A 365 9.37 14.81 -7.56
C LYS A 365 8.96 14.61 -9.02
N PHE A 366 8.59 15.69 -9.70
CA PHE A 366 8.22 15.65 -11.11
C PHE A 366 8.63 16.94 -11.84
N LYS A 367 8.65 16.90 -13.18
CA LYS A 367 8.89 18.09 -14.01
C LYS A 367 7.56 18.59 -14.55
N MET A 368 7.38 19.90 -14.52
CA MET A 368 6.18 20.59 -14.98
C MET A 368 6.57 21.76 -15.88
N SER A 369 5.99 21.85 -17.06
CA SER A 369 6.15 22.95 -18.00
C SER A 369 5.12 24.04 -17.73
N SER A 370 5.42 25.30 -18.09
CA SER A 370 4.43 26.38 -18.04
C SER A 370 3.23 26.21 -18.99
N LYS A 371 3.20 25.13 -19.78
CA LYS A 371 2.08 24.75 -20.66
C LYS A 371 1.19 23.68 -20.05
N ASP A 372 1.59 23.06 -18.95
CA ASP A 372 0.81 22.02 -18.29
C ASP A 372 -0.34 22.67 -17.52
N GLU A 373 -1.51 22.01 -17.52
CA GLU A 373 -2.72 22.52 -16.88
C GLU A 373 -2.50 22.79 -15.37
N LEU A 374 -1.75 21.90 -14.71
CA LEU A 374 -1.37 22.05 -13.30
C LEU A 374 -0.59 23.35 -13.03
N PHE A 375 0.24 23.82 -13.97
CA PHE A 375 0.99 25.08 -13.78
C PHE A 375 0.05 26.29 -13.68
N GLY A 376 -1.00 26.33 -14.50
CA GLY A 376 -2.00 27.39 -14.45
C GLY A 376 -2.79 27.38 -13.14
N LEU A 377 -3.17 26.18 -12.69
CA LEU A 377 -3.89 25.98 -11.43
C LEU A 377 -3.07 26.38 -10.21
N LEU A 378 -1.76 26.06 -10.20
CA LEU A 378 -0.86 26.45 -9.12
C LEU A 378 -0.61 27.96 -9.09
N LEU A 379 -0.47 28.62 -10.24
CA LEU A 379 -0.38 30.09 -10.29
C LEU A 379 -1.64 30.75 -9.74
N GLU A 380 -2.82 30.23 -10.06
CA GLU A 380 -4.09 30.76 -9.56
C GLU A 380 -4.21 30.56 -8.05
N ALA A 381 -3.92 29.36 -7.54
CA ALA A 381 -3.94 29.07 -6.11
C ALA A 381 -2.96 29.96 -5.34
N ARG A 382 -1.74 30.12 -5.84
CA ARG A 382 -0.68 30.95 -5.25
C ARG A 382 -1.00 32.44 -5.23
N ASN A 383 -1.64 32.95 -6.27
CA ASN A 383 -2.02 34.36 -6.33
C ASN A 383 -3.26 34.67 -5.47
N ASN A 384 -4.08 33.66 -5.16
CA ASN A 384 -5.26 33.79 -4.32
C ASN A 384 -5.00 33.51 -2.82
N SER A 385 -3.87 32.89 -2.46
CA SER A 385 -3.56 32.45 -1.07
C SER A 385 -2.82 33.48 -0.21
N GLN A 386 -2.53 34.70 -0.69
CA GLN A 386 -1.88 35.75 0.11
C GLN A 386 -2.84 36.57 1.01
N GLU A 387 -3.64 35.91 1.85
CA GLU A 387 -4.22 36.52 3.05
C GLU A 387 -4.35 35.43 4.13
N VAL A 388 -3.32 35.28 4.97
CA VAL A 388 -3.30 34.79 6.38
C VAL A 388 -1.90 34.23 6.65
N GLY A 389 -1.18 34.83 7.62
CA GLY A 389 0.19 34.44 7.96
C GLY A 389 0.38 34.12 9.45
N ILE A 390 1.59 33.59 9.73
CA ILE A 390 2.27 33.33 11.02
C ILE A 390 1.91 31.96 11.63
N GLY A 391 2.79 30.98 11.89
CA GLY A 391 4.26 30.87 11.84
C GLY A 391 4.74 30.02 13.04
N ARG A 392 5.57 28.99 12.82
CA ARG A 392 6.64 28.50 13.74
C ARG A 392 7.37 27.28 13.14
N GLY A 393 8.70 27.35 13.15
CA GLY A 393 9.58 26.25 12.80
C GLY A 393 10.33 25.67 14.01
N ALA A 394 11.00 24.55 13.69
CA ALA A 394 12.08 23.85 14.42
C ALA A 394 11.68 22.88 15.55
N ALA A 395 11.60 21.58 15.22
CA ALA A 395 12.35 20.49 15.86
C ALA A 395 12.15 19.19 15.06
N ALA A 396 13.15 18.79 14.26
CA ALA A 396 13.17 17.54 13.52
C ALA A 396 14.29 16.65 14.06
N ALA A 397 13.94 15.45 14.54
CA ALA A 397 14.73 14.22 14.50
C ALA A 397 14.06 13.10 15.33
N GLU A 398 12.81 12.73 15.03
CA GLU A 398 12.23 11.42 15.43
C GLU A 398 10.93 11.05 14.70
N GLU A 399 10.68 11.63 13.50
CA GLU A 399 9.34 11.69 12.90
C GLU A 399 9.24 11.10 11.47
N ALA A 400 10.01 10.07 11.15
CA ALA A 400 10.10 9.55 9.77
C ALA A 400 9.07 8.44 9.42
N ALA A 401 8.11 8.13 10.28
CA ALA A 401 7.06 7.12 9.99
C ALA A 401 5.63 7.61 10.26
N TYR A 402 5.45 8.92 10.47
CA TYR A 402 4.19 9.50 10.95
C TYR A 402 3.53 10.50 9.98
N HIS A 403 4.23 10.99 8.95
CA HIS A 403 3.72 12.08 8.11
C HIS A 403 2.82 11.67 6.92
N GLU A 404 2.81 10.40 6.52
CA GLU A 404 2.02 9.96 5.35
C GLU A 404 0.51 9.78 5.65
N THR A 405 0.13 9.64 6.92
CA THR A 405 -1.29 9.54 7.32
C THR A 405 -1.92 10.88 7.71
N GLU A 406 -1.14 11.84 8.21
CA GLU A 406 -1.65 13.16 8.59
C GLU A 406 -2.01 14.04 7.38
N ALA A 407 -1.23 14.00 6.29
CA ALA A 407 -1.50 14.81 5.09
C ALA A 407 -2.77 14.39 4.35
N VAL A 408 -3.01 13.07 4.25
CA VAL A 408 -4.24 12.50 3.66
C VAL A 408 -5.46 12.78 4.55
N GLU A 409 -5.27 12.81 5.88
CA GLU A 409 -6.34 13.01 6.85
C GLU A 409 -6.74 14.48 7.05
N GLN A 410 -5.78 15.42 6.98
CA GLN A 410 -6.07 16.87 6.96
C GLN A 410 -6.87 17.28 5.71
N TYR A 411 -6.55 16.70 4.54
CA TYR A 411 -7.29 16.97 3.30
C TYR A 411 -8.75 16.48 3.35
N LEU A 412 -9.00 15.34 3.99
CA LEU A 412 -10.35 14.79 4.14
C LEU A 412 -11.22 15.60 5.13
N ASP A 413 -10.62 16.21 6.15
CA ASP A 413 -11.30 17.06 7.14
C ASP A 413 -11.68 18.46 6.58
N GLU A 414 -10.91 19.00 5.63
CA GLU A 414 -11.22 20.31 5.02
C GLU A 414 -12.36 20.27 3.99
N GLN A 415 -12.62 19.11 3.36
CA GLN A 415 -13.58 19.02 2.25
C GLN A 415 -14.82 18.15 2.50
N PHE A 416 -14.81 17.19 3.44
CA PHE A 416 -15.87 16.18 3.49
C PHE A 416 -16.47 15.98 4.88
N GLN A 417 -17.55 16.72 5.12
CA GLN A 417 -18.47 16.52 6.24
C GLN A 417 -19.03 15.09 6.28
N ILE A 418 -18.43 14.22 7.10
CA ILE A 418 -18.95 12.87 7.32
C ILE A 418 -20.14 12.94 8.30
N GLU A 419 -21.29 12.46 7.85
CA GLU A 419 -22.42 12.07 8.69
C GLU A 419 -22.61 10.55 8.59
N ARG A 420 -22.87 9.93 9.75
CA ARG A 420 -23.20 8.50 9.86
C ARG A 420 -24.57 8.19 9.27
#